data_AF-A0A445N384-F1
#
_entry.id   AF-A0A445N384-F1
#
_cell.length_a   1.000
_cell.length_b   1.000
_cell.length_c   1.000
_cell.angle_alpha   90.00
_cell.angle_beta   90.00
_cell.angle_gamma   90.00
#
_symmetry.space_group_name_H-M   'P 1'
#
loop_
_entity.id
_entity.type
_entity.pdbx_description
1 polymer ?
#
loop_
_entity_poly.entity_id
_entity_poly.type
_entity_poly.pdbx_seq_one_letter_code
_entity_poly.pdbx_strand_id
1 'polypeptide(L)'
;MEVKEEHKDLLRGLGLCDRDFELFDGKFVRYEYDREKGVRIYDPYYATSFEEYIDADGWSSWSIENDTFMTNIIKDAQAETQRREAISQRPGPEEVAEAIRRKFNVKDND
;
A
#
# COMPACT_ATOMS: atom_id res chain seq x y z
N MET A 1 2.18 -6.43 -20.17
CA MET A 1 1.07 -7.42 -20.11
C MET A 1 -0.23 -6.63 -20.25
N GLU A 2 -1.32 -7.23 -20.74
CA GLU A 2 -2.61 -6.55 -20.83
C GLU A 2 -3.51 -7.00 -19.69
N VAL A 3 -3.96 -6.06 -18.85
CA VAL A 3 -4.93 -6.33 -17.79
C VAL A 3 -6.32 -6.26 -18.38
N LYS A 4 -7.00 -7.41 -18.45
CA LYS A 4 -8.37 -7.47 -18.96
C LYS A 4 -9.32 -6.66 -18.10
N GLU A 5 -10.25 -5.93 -18.74
CA GLU A 5 -11.29 -5.14 -18.06
C GLU A 5 -12.09 -5.96 -17.04
N GLU A 6 -12.45 -7.20 -17.38
CA GLU A 6 -13.17 -8.13 -16.50
C GLU A 6 -12.44 -8.43 -15.18
N HIS A 7 -11.11 -8.27 -15.14
CA HIS A 7 -10.31 -8.52 -13.94
C HIS A 7 -9.99 -7.23 -13.17
N LYS A 8 -10.16 -6.06 -13.78
CA LYS A 8 -9.82 -4.77 -13.14
C LYS A 8 -10.65 -4.51 -11.90
N ASP A 9 -11.92 -4.90 -11.89
CA ASP A 9 -12.78 -4.71 -10.72
C ASP A 9 -12.32 -5.55 -9.53
N LEU A 10 -11.82 -6.77 -9.78
CA LEU A 10 -11.21 -7.61 -8.75
C LEU A 10 -9.90 -7.01 -8.23
N LEU A 11 -9.05 -6.52 -9.14
CA LEU A 11 -7.78 -5.88 -8.77
C LEU A 11 -8.02 -4.56 -7.98
N ARG A 12 -9.02 -3.77 -8.34
CA ARG A 12 -9.43 -2.60 -7.57
C ARG A 12 -9.93 -2.97 -6.18
N GLY A 13 -10.60 -4.12 -6.04
CA GLY A 13 -11.00 -4.68 -4.76
C GLY A 13 -9.82 -4.97 -3.81
N LEU A 14 -8.62 -5.19 -4.36
CA LEU A 14 -7.38 -5.34 -3.60
C LEU A 14 -6.70 -4.00 -3.27
N GLY A 15 -7.23 -2.87 -3.75
CA GLY A 15 -6.68 -1.53 -3.51
C GLY A 15 -5.86 -0.94 -4.66
N LEU A 16 -5.80 -1.59 -5.83
CA LEU A 16 -5.11 -1.04 -6.99
C LEU A 16 -5.93 0.07 -7.67
N CYS A 17 -5.22 1.06 -8.20
CA CYS A 17 -5.79 2.11 -9.03
C CYS A 17 -5.36 1.98 -10.50
N ASP A 18 -5.96 2.79 -11.38
CA ASP A 18 -5.70 2.70 -12.82
C ASP A 18 -4.21 2.95 -13.18
N ARG A 19 -3.49 3.74 -12.37
CA ARG A 19 -2.05 3.96 -12.53
C ARG A 19 -1.21 2.71 -12.23
N ASP A 20 -1.66 1.88 -11.29
CA ASP A 20 -0.95 0.65 -10.95
C ASP A 20 -1.00 -0.34 -12.11
N PHE A 21 -2.07 -0.35 -12.90
CA PHE A 21 -2.19 -1.23 -14.08
C PHE A 21 -1.15 -0.94 -15.16
N GLU A 22 -0.62 0.28 -15.22
CA GLU A 22 0.46 0.63 -16.16
C GLU A 22 1.78 -0.11 -15.85
N LEU A 23 1.94 -0.57 -14.59
CA LEU A 23 3.13 -1.27 -14.13
C LEU A 23 3.11 -2.77 -14.47
N PHE A 24 1.95 -3.29 -14.92
CA PHE A 24 1.76 -4.70 -15.26
C PHE A 24 2.43 -5.01 -16.60
N ASP A 25 3.74 -5.18 -16.57
CA ASP A 25 4.55 -5.38 -17.75
C ASP A 25 4.73 -6.87 -18.10
N GLY A 26 4.42 -7.78 -17.18
CA GLY A 26 4.64 -9.21 -17.37
C GLY A 26 6.09 -9.63 -17.07
N LYS A 27 6.94 -8.76 -16.55
CA LYS A 27 8.33 -9.07 -16.14
C LYS A 27 8.54 -8.80 -14.67
N PHE A 28 8.18 -7.61 -14.23
CA PHE A 28 8.31 -7.15 -12.86
C PHE A 28 6.98 -7.26 -12.12
N VAL A 29 5.87 -6.91 -12.76
CA VAL A 29 4.55 -7.08 -12.17
C VAL A 29 3.71 -8.02 -13.02
N ARG A 30 3.10 -9.01 -12.37
CA ARG A 30 2.19 -9.98 -13.00
C ARG A 30 0.95 -10.16 -12.14
N TYR A 31 -0.11 -10.65 -12.77
CA TYR A 31 -1.24 -11.18 -12.04
C TYR A 31 -1.75 -12.45 -12.70
N GLU A 32 -2.45 -13.24 -11.90
CA GLU A 32 -3.18 -14.40 -12.35
C GLU A 32 -4.65 -14.23 -12.02
N TYR A 33 -5.48 -14.86 -12.85
CA TYR A 33 -6.91 -14.94 -12.65
C TYR A 33 -7.34 -16.40 -12.68
N ASP A 34 -8.14 -16.77 -11.70
CA ASP A 34 -8.85 -18.03 -11.61
C ASP A 34 -10.33 -17.72 -11.37
N ARG A 35 -11.23 -18.47 -12.01
CA ARG A 35 -12.66 -18.20 -11.95
C ARG A 35 -13.25 -18.43 -10.56
N GLU A 36 -12.73 -19.41 -9.82
CA GLU A 36 -13.21 -19.77 -8.49
C GLU A 36 -12.48 -18.97 -7.40
N LYS A 37 -11.21 -18.63 -7.63
CA LYS A 37 -10.36 -17.98 -6.62
C LYS A 37 -10.20 -16.47 -6.80
N GLY A 38 -10.55 -15.93 -7.96
CA GLY A 38 -10.41 -14.51 -8.30
C GLY A 38 -9.01 -14.18 -8.81
N VAL A 39 -8.38 -13.12 -8.29
CA VAL A 39 -7.07 -12.64 -8.76
C VAL A 39 -5.99 -12.78 -7.69
N ARG A 40 -4.74 -12.95 -8.10
CA ARG A 40 -3.56 -12.78 -7.24
C ARG A 40 -2.46 -12.03 -7.98
N ILE A 41 -1.61 -11.33 -7.25
CA ILE A 41 -0.60 -10.43 -7.80
C ILE A 41 0.79 -10.97 -7.47
N TYR A 42 1.72 -10.76 -8.40
CA TYR A 42 3.15 -10.96 -8.20
C TYR A 42 3.87 -9.65 -8.40
N ASP A 43 4.50 -9.16 -7.34
CA ASP A 43 5.28 -7.92 -7.38
C ASP A 43 6.49 -8.03 -6.43
N PRO A 44 7.62 -8.58 -6.91
CA PRO A 44 8.82 -8.76 -6.10
C PRO A 44 9.53 -7.45 -5.79
N TYR A 45 9.14 -6.34 -6.43
CA TYR A 45 9.77 -5.03 -6.26
C TYR A 45 8.83 -4.00 -5.62
N TYR A 46 7.62 -4.39 -5.22
CA TYR A 46 6.60 -3.52 -4.63
C TYR A 46 6.36 -2.25 -5.46
N ALA A 47 6.36 -2.38 -6.79
CA ALA A 47 6.11 -1.27 -7.70
C ALA A 47 4.64 -0.82 -7.68
N THR A 48 3.72 -1.71 -7.33
CA THR A 48 2.29 -1.48 -7.19
C THR A 48 1.90 -1.35 -5.72
N SER A 49 0.95 -0.46 -5.44
CA SER A 49 0.34 -0.39 -4.12
C SER A 49 -0.97 -1.16 -4.09
N PHE A 50 -1.10 -2.10 -3.15
CA PHE A 50 -2.35 -2.77 -2.83
C PHE A 50 -2.38 -3.14 -1.35
N GLU A 51 -3.55 -3.42 -0.79
CA GLU A 51 -3.78 -3.53 0.66
C GLU A 51 -3.30 -4.86 1.26
N GLU A 52 -3.16 -5.90 0.43
CA GLU A 52 -2.89 -7.26 0.88
C GLU A 52 -1.39 -7.58 1.00
N TYR A 53 -1.10 -8.58 1.82
CA TYR A 53 0.26 -9.06 2.04
C TYR A 53 0.81 -9.83 0.82
N ILE A 54 2.07 -9.56 0.48
CA ILE A 54 2.85 -10.33 -0.47
C ILE A 54 3.78 -11.25 0.30
N ASP A 55 3.67 -12.56 0.07
CA ASP A 55 4.54 -13.56 0.68
C ASP A 55 6.00 -13.39 0.25
N ALA A 56 6.91 -14.04 0.98
CA ALA A 56 8.35 -13.97 0.71
C ALA A 56 8.76 -14.47 -0.70
N ASP A 57 7.90 -15.24 -1.37
CA ASP A 57 8.13 -15.72 -2.74
C ASP A 57 7.73 -14.68 -3.81
N GLY A 58 7.07 -13.59 -3.41
CA GLY A 58 6.62 -12.48 -4.25
C GLY A 58 5.16 -12.58 -4.70
N TRP A 59 4.43 -13.64 -4.36
CA TRP A 59 3.00 -13.78 -4.67
C TRP A 59 2.11 -13.34 -3.51
N SER A 60 0.99 -12.71 -3.83
CA SER A 60 -0.10 -12.51 -2.88
C SER A 60 -0.95 -13.78 -2.76
N SER A 61 -1.72 -13.86 -1.68
CA SER A 61 -2.89 -14.74 -1.57
C SER A 61 -3.90 -14.47 -2.70
N TRP A 62 -4.80 -15.42 -2.93
CA TRP A 62 -5.91 -15.21 -3.86
C TRP A 62 -6.91 -14.20 -3.28
N SER A 63 -7.55 -13.41 -4.13
CA SER A 63 -8.54 -12.41 -3.70
C SER A 63 -9.74 -13.02 -2.97
N ILE A 64 -10.06 -14.30 -3.18
CA ILE A 64 -11.09 -15.00 -2.39
C ILE A 64 -10.63 -15.33 -0.97
N GLU A 65 -9.31 -15.49 -0.79
CA GLU A 65 -8.66 -15.77 0.49
C GLU A 65 -8.41 -14.49 1.28
N ASN A 66 -8.98 -13.34 0.84
CA ASN A 66 -8.90 -12.06 1.53
C ASN A 66 -9.40 -12.19 2.96
N ASP A 67 -8.44 -12.41 3.87
CA ASP A 67 -8.67 -12.34 5.28
C ASP A 67 -8.55 -10.88 5.67
N THR A 68 -9.71 -10.22 5.78
CA THR A 68 -9.83 -8.84 6.27
C THR A 68 -9.26 -8.62 7.69
N PHE A 69 -8.63 -9.63 8.29
CA PHE A 69 -8.01 -9.62 9.60
C PHE A 69 -7.17 -8.37 9.87
N MET A 70 -6.16 -8.08 9.02
CA MET A 70 -5.29 -6.91 9.24
C MET A 70 -6.03 -5.59 9.02
N THR A 71 -6.83 -5.50 7.96
CA THR A 71 -7.66 -4.30 7.67
C THR A 71 -8.66 -4.02 8.80
N ASN A 72 -9.21 -5.05 9.44
CA ASN A 72 -10.10 -4.91 10.58
C ASN A 72 -9.36 -4.53 11.87
N ILE A 73 -8.13 -5.00 12.07
CA ILE A 73 -7.33 -4.63 13.25
C ILE A 73 -6.94 -3.16 13.23
N ILE A 74 -6.60 -2.61 12.07
CA ILE A 74 -5.98 -1.28 11.98
C ILE A 74 -7.00 -0.20 11.57
N LYS A 75 -8.23 -0.56 11.18
CA LYS A 75 -9.30 0.37 10.75
C LYS A 75 -9.52 1.53 11.73
N ASP A 76 -9.59 1.23 13.03
CA ASP A 76 -9.80 2.27 14.05
C ASP A 76 -8.58 3.18 14.21
N ALA A 77 -7.37 2.62 14.09
CA ALA A 77 -6.12 3.37 14.15
C ALA A 77 -5.91 4.25 12.90
N GLN A 78 -6.33 3.78 11.73
CA GLN A 78 -6.33 4.55 10.48
C GLN A 78 -7.35 5.68 10.52
N ALA A 79 -8.58 5.42 10.99
CA ALA A 79 -9.61 6.44 11.13
C ALA A 79 -9.20 7.54 12.13
N GLU A 80 -8.57 7.17 13.24
CA GLU A 80 -8.04 8.14 14.21
C GLU A 80 -6.86 8.93 13.65
N THR A 81 -5.96 8.30 12.90
CA THR A 81 -4.86 9.00 12.20
C THR A 81 -5.41 10.01 11.19
N GLN A 82 -6.37 9.61 10.34
CA GLN A 82 -6.98 10.49 9.35
C GLN A 82 -7.74 11.66 9.99
N ARG A 83 -8.47 11.42 11.10
CA ARG A 83 -9.09 12.50 11.87
C ARG A 83 -8.05 13.48 12.42
N ARG A 84 -6.95 12.98 12.98
CA ARG A 84 -5.87 13.82 13.48
C ARG A 84 -5.17 14.59 12.37
N GLU A 85 -4.97 14.01 11.21
CA GLU A 85 -4.37 14.68 10.05
C GLU A 85 -5.30 15.75 9.46
N ALA A 86 -6.61 15.54 9.45
CA ALA A 86 -7.58 16.54 9.00
C ALA A 86 -7.69 17.74 9.96
N ILE A 87 -7.38 17.54 11.24
CA ILE A 87 -7.44 18.58 12.28
C ILE A 87 -6.07 19.23 12.51
N SER A 88 -4.97 18.51 12.26
CA SER A 88 -3.62 18.97 12.53
C SER A 88 -3.05 19.75 11.36
N GLN A 89 -2.71 21.02 11.59
CA GLN A 89 -1.69 21.69 10.78
C GLN A 89 -0.38 20.94 11.02
N ARG A 90 0.05 20.13 10.05
CA ARG A 90 1.35 19.45 10.14
C ARG A 90 2.42 20.53 10.35
N PRO A 91 3.27 20.40 11.39
CA PRO A 91 4.34 21.35 11.62
C PRO A 91 5.25 21.40 10.39
N GLY A 92 5.71 22.60 10.06
CA GLY A 92 6.57 22.80 8.90
C GLY A 92 7.88 22.02 9.04
N PRO A 93 8.57 21.72 7.93
CA PRO A 93 9.84 20.98 7.97
C PRO A 93 10.89 21.64 8.88
N GLU A 94 10.90 22.97 9.00
CA GLU A 94 11.78 23.70 9.93
C GLU A 94 11.40 23.49 11.40
N GLU A 95 10.10 23.45 11.71
CA GLU A 95 9.57 23.28 13.05
C GLU A 95 9.83 21.86 13.57
N VAL A 96 9.77 20.87 12.68
CA VAL A 96 10.19 19.49 12.95
C VAL A 96 11.70 19.42 13.19
N ALA A 97 12.50 20.10 12.37
CA ALA A 97 13.95 20.14 12.52
C ALA A 97 14.37 20.78 13.86
N GLU A 98 13.74 21.88 14.26
CA GLU A 98 14.00 22.54 15.55
C GLU A 98 13.60 21.66 16.73
N ALA A 99 12.45 20.98 16.66
CA ALA A 99 12.00 20.05 17.69
C ALA A 99 12.97 18.87 17.85
N ILE A 100 13.50 18.32 16.76
CA ILE A 100 14.52 17.26 16.79
C ILE A 100 15.83 17.78 17.41
N ARG A 101 16.31 18.96 16.98
CA ARG A 101 17.52 19.59 17.55
C ARG A 101 17.37 19.80 19.06
N ARG A 102 16.22 20.29 19.51
CA ARG A 102 15.92 20.51 20.93
C ARG A 102 15.86 19.19 21.71
N LYS A 103 15.27 18.14 21.14
CA LYS A 103 15.07 16.84 21.82
C LYS A 103 16.35 16.02 21.91
N PHE A 104 17.23 16.11 20.92
CA PHE A 104 18.47 15.35 20.84
C PHE A 104 19.73 16.17 21.16
N ASN A 105 19.55 17.45 21.52
CA ASN A 105 20.62 18.38 21.91
C ASN A 105 21.81 18.38 20.92
N VAL A 106 21.49 18.28 19.63
CA VAL A 106 22.49 18.24 18.56
C VAL A 106 23.08 19.64 18.43
N LYS A 107 24.33 19.81 18.88
CA LYS A 107 25.11 21.01 18.59
C LYS A 107 25.58 20.94 17.14
N ASP A 108 25.32 21.98 16.36
CA ASP A 108 25.97 22.20 15.07
C ASP A 108 27.49 22.20 15.32
N ASN A 109 28.18 21.20 14.77
CA ASN A 109 29.63 21.24 14.66
C ASN A 109 29.94 22.12 13.43
N ASP A 110 30.64 23.22 13.70
CA ASP A 110 31.29 24.12 12.74
C ASP A 110 32.27 23.36 11.81
#